data_AF-A0A931VRA7-F1
#
_entry.id   AF-A0A931VRA7-F1
#
_cell.length_a   1.000
_cell.length_b   1.000
_cell.length_c   1.000
_cell.angle_alpha   90.00
_cell.angle_beta   90.00
_cell.angle_gamma   90.00
#
_symmetry.space_group_name_H-M   'P 1'
#
loop_
_entity.id
_entity.type
_entity.pdbx_description
1 polymer ?
#
loop_
_entity_poly.entity_id
_entity_poly.type
_entity_poly.pdbx_seq_one_letter_code
_entity_poly.pdbx_strand_id
1 'polypeptide(L)' 'MAEIKTQRLDSYRRLIEIARDLASTLDLDVLLERIVNAAAEVSGSEAASILLYDNLTQQLYFQVATN' A
#
# COMPACT_ATOMS: atom_id res chain seq x y z
N MET A 1 -20.87 -17.90 -10.22
CA MET A 1 -20.98 -16.57 -10.87
C MET A 1 -21.34 -15.45 -9.89
N ALA A 2 -22.36 -15.61 -9.04
CA ALA A 2 -22.70 -14.59 -8.02
C ALA A 2 -21.58 -14.37 -6.99
N GLU A 3 -20.93 -15.43 -6.52
CA GLU A 3 -19.89 -15.40 -5.49
C GLU A 3 -18.60 -14.66 -5.91
N ILE A 4 -18.14 -14.88 -7.14
CA ILE A 4 -16.99 -14.16 -7.75
C ILE A 4 -17.29 -12.66 -7.88
N LYS A 5 -18.55 -12.30 -8.16
CA LYS A 5 -18.97 -10.90 -8.30
C LYS A 5 -18.97 -10.18 -6.94
N THR A 6 -19.38 -10.87 -5.87
CA THR A 6 -19.35 -10.36 -4.49
C THR A 6 -17.91 -10.16 -4.01
N GLN A 7 -17.01 -11.14 -4.18
CA GLN A 7 -15.60 -11.00 -3.80
C GLN A 7 -14.93 -9.78 -4.46
N ARG A 8 -15.16 -9.56 -5.76
CA ARG A 8 -14.60 -8.41 -6.47
C ARG A 8 -15.12 -7.07 -5.94
N LEU A 9 -16.40 -7.01 -5.58
CA LEU A 9 -17.00 -5.80 -4.98
C LEU A 9 -16.39 -5.51 -3.61
N ASP A 10 -16.15 -6.53 -2.80
CA ASP A 10 -15.54 -6.37 -1.48
C ASP A 10 -14.08 -5.89 -1.59
N SER A 11 -13.30 -6.43 -2.53
CA SER A 11 -11.94 -5.96 -2.81
C SER A 11 -11.92 -4.48 -3.25
N TYR A 12 -12.84 -4.06 -4.13
CA TYR A 12 -12.91 -2.65 -4.53
C TYR A 12 -13.32 -1.73 -3.39
N ARG A 13 -14.26 -2.17 -2.54
CA ARG A 13 -14.68 -1.42 -1.36
C ARG A 13 -13.53 -1.21 -0.39
N ARG A 14 -12.76 -2.27 -0.13
CA ARG A 14 -11.56 -2.22 0.72
C ARG A 14 -10.51 -1.25 0.16
N LEU A 15 -10.29 -1.28 -1.16
CA LEU A 15 -9.35 -0.38 -1.81
C LEU A 15 -9.76 1.10 -1.71
N ILE A 16 -11.07 1.40 -1.81
CA ILE A 16 -11.61 2.76 -1.64
C ILE A 16 -11.51 3.23 -0.17
N GLU A 17 -11.71 2.33 0.80
CA GLU A 17 -11.51 2.63 2.22
C GLU A 17 -10.05 2.97 2.52
N ILE A 18 -9.11 2.14 2.05
CA ILE A 18 -7.67 2.40 2.13
C ILE A 18 -7.32 3.76 1.51
N ALA A 19 -7.79 4.05 0.29
CA ALA A 19 -7.48 5.31 -0.38
C ALA A 19 -7.96 6.56 0.39
N ARG A 20 -9.15 6.49 1.00
CA ARG A 20 -9.68 7.58 1.84
C ARG A 20 -8.85 7.78 3.11
N ASP A 21 -8.50 6.69 3.77
CA ASP A 21 -7.66 6.70 4.95
C ASP A 21 -6.28 7.30 4.68
N LEU A 22 -5.66 6.90 3.57
CA LEU A 22 -4.38 7.43 3.11
C LEU A 22 -4.46 8.93 2.83
N ALA A 23 -5.51 9.41 2.15
CA ALA A 23 -5.68 10.83 1.82
C ALA A 23 -5.79 11.75 3.05
N SER A 24 -6.11 11.21 4.22
CA SER A 24 -6.20 11.96 5.48
C SER A 24 -4.89 11.99 6.30
N THR A 25 -3.86 11.27 5.85
CA THR A 25 -2.59 11.13 6.59
C THR A 25 -1.58 12.18 6.10
N LEU A 26 -1.19 13.11 6.98
CA LEU A 26 -0.26 14.20 6.68
C LEU A 26 1.21 13.84 6.94
N ASP A 27 1.45 12.87 7.82
CA ASP A 27 2.79 12.37 8.12
C ASP A 27 3.22 11.38 7.03
N LEU A 28 4.34 11.67 6.38
CA LEU A 28 4.84 10.90 5.24
C LEU A 28 5.24 9.48 5.66
N ASP A 29 5.88 9.31 6.81
CA ASP A 29 6.35 8.00 7.26
C ASP A 29 5.16 7.10 7.59
N VAL A 30 4.18 7.65 8.31
CA VAL A 30 2.91 6.95 8.59
C VAL A 30 2.16 6.64 7.30
N LEU A 31 2.14 7.57 6.33
CA LEU A 31 1.48 7.35 5.05
C LEU A 31 2.12 6.19 4.28
N LEU A 32 3.46 6.18 4.16
CA LEU A 32 4.19 5.16 3.43
C LEU A 32 4.06 3.78 4.09
N GLU A 33 4.03 3.72 5.43
CA GLU A 33 3.76 2.48 6.17
C GLU A 33 2.36 1.94 5.87
N ARG A 34 1.35 2.81 5.82
CA ARG A 34 -0.01 2.39 5.47
C ARG A 34 -0.11 1.93 4.01
N ILE A 35 0.58 2.61 3.09
CA ILE A 35 0.61 2.21 1.67
C ILE A 35 1.24 0.84 1.49
N VAL A 36 2.42 0.59 2.08
CA VAL A 36 3.14 -0.67 1.86
C VAL A 36 2.38 -1.87 2.42
N ASN A 37 1.74 -1.71 3.59
CA ASN A 37 0.90 -2.75 4.18
C ASN A 37 -0.36 -3.02 3.35
N ALA A 38 -1.03 -1.96 2.88
CA ALA A 38 -2.19 -2.10 2.00
C ALA A 38 -1.82 -2.77 0.66
N ALA A 39 -0.67 -2.43 0.10
CA ALA A 39 -0.18 -3.04 -1.13
C ALA A 39 0.04 -4.55 -0.94
N ALA A 40 0.72 -4.97 0.14
CA ALA A 40 0.93 -6.38 0.47
C ALA A 40 -0.39 -7.14 0.66
N GLU A 41 -1.35 -6.56 1.39
CA GLU A 41 -2.67 -7.17 1.61
C GLU A 41 -3.43 -7.36 0.29
N VAL A 42 -3.49 -6.33 -0.55
CA VAL A 42 -4.24 -6.36 -1.82
C VAL A 42 -3.60 -7.28 -2.84
N SER A 43 -2.27 -7.36 -2.89
CA SER A 43 -1.55 -8.26 -3.81
C SER A 43 -1.44 -9.70 -3.29
N GLY A 44 -1.75 -9.94 -2.01
CA GLY A 44 -1.52 -11.23 -1.37
C GLY A 44 -0.03 -11.59 -1.29
N SER A 45 0.84 -10.59 -1.19
CA SER A 45 2.29 -10.79 -1.15
C SER A 45 2.77 -11.07 0.28
N GLU A 46 3.76 -11.95 0.40
CA GLU A 46 4.42 -12.26 1.68
C GLU A 46 5.17 -11.04 2.24
N ALA A 47 5.76 -10.23 1.36
CA ALA A 47 6.42 -8.99 1.73
C ALA A 47 6.23 -7.90 0.66
N ALA A 48 6.35 -6.65 1.07
CA ALA A 48 6.37 -5.46 0.22
C ALA A 48 7.33 -4.40 0.77
N SER A 49 7.84 -3.55 -0.11
CA SER A 49 8.73 -2.44 0.28
C SER A 49 8.53 -1.22 -0.60
N ILE A 50 8.72 -0.04 -0.03
CA ILE A 50 8.82 1.23 -0.75
C ILE A 50 10.27 1.70 -0.68
N LEU A 51 10.85 1.94 -1.86
CA LEU A 51 12.17 2.52 -1.99
C LEU A 51 12.04 3.96 -2.47
N LEU A 52 12.73 4.86 -1.81
CA LEU A 52 12.85 6.24 -2.25
C LEU A 52 14.15 6.43 -2.99
N TYR A 53 14.09 7.24 -4.05
CA TYR A 53 15.26 7.60 -4.82
C TYR A 53 15.90 8.86 -4.24
N ASP A 54 17.16 8.76 -3.85
CA ASP A 54 17.98 9.90 -3.48
C ASP A 54 18.70 10.45 -4.71
N ASN A 55 18.34 11.67 -5.12
CA ASN A 55 18.96 12.35 -6.25
C ASN A 55 20.43 12.71 -6.00
N LEU A 56 20.85 12.92 -4.74
CA LEU A 56 22.21 13.33 -4.41
C LEU A 56 23.18 12.16 -4.55
N THR A 57 22.81 11.00 -4.02
CA THR A 57 23.64 9.78 -4.07
C THR A 57 23.34 8.89 -5.28
N GLN A 58 22.26 9.17 -6.02
CA GLN A 58 21.75 8.37 -7.14
C GLN A 58 21.45 6.92 -6.75
N GLN A 59 20.93 6.72 -5.54
CA GLN A 59 20.64 5.39 -4.98
C GLN A 59 19.19 5.27 -4.54
N LEU A 60 18.71 4.02 -4.53
CA LEU A 60 17.46 3.64 -3.90
C LEU A 60 17.75 3.18 -2.48
N TYR A 61 16.98 3.68 -1.52
CA TYR A 61 17.02 3.22 -0.13
C TYR A 61 15.63 2.78 0.31
N PHE A 62 15.60 1.77 1.19
CA PHE A 62 14.37 1.30 1.80
C PHE A 62 13.85 2.36 2.76
N GLN A 63 12.68 2.93 2.44
CA GLN A 63 11.98 3.83 3.35
C GLN A 63 11.07 3.03 4.28
N VAL A 64 10.34 2.05 3.74
CA VAL A 64 9.51 1.13 4.52
C VAL A 64 9.54 -0.27 3.89
N ALA A 65 9.52 -1.30 4.73
CA ALA A 65 9.35 -2.69 4.32
C ALA A 65 8.41 -3.42 5.30
N THR A 66 7.64 -4.38 4.79
CA THR A 66 6.87 -5.33 5.61
C THR A 66 7.73 -6.59 5.87
N ASN A 67 7.44 -7.29 6.96
CA ASN A 67 8.15 -8.49 7.41
C ASN A 67 7.64 -9.76 6.73
#